data_AF-A0A0C9UVR7-F1
#
_entry.id   AF-A0A0C9UVR7-F1
#
_cell.length_a   1.000
_cell.length_b   1.000
_cell.length_c   1.000
_cell.angle_alpha   90.00
_cell.angle_beta   90.00
_cell.angle_gamma   90.00
#
_symmetry.space_group_name_H-M   'P 1'
#
loop_
_entity.id
_entity.type
_entity.pdbx_description
1 polymer ?
#
loop_
_entity_poly.entity_id
_entity_poly.type
_entity_poly.pdbx_seq_one_letter_code
_entity_poly.pdbx_strand_id
1 'polypeptide(L)'
;MDLQFPTTSILMSHFAPDINEAYSLRQKLTLETDRLTTLDRAIDALNIVIQQLNSQREEIQTSCDIARELLSPMRRLPVELLQKILVHTLPSQDLSLHAILSSRVRDPEQAHPAAVRATTMGVCRRWRDIVDTTPELW
;
A
#
# COMPACT_ATOMS: atom_id res chain seq x y z
N MET A 1 29.31 24.13 40.57
CA MET A 1 28.31 23.05 40.76
C MET A 1 27.50 23.04 39.47
N ASP A 2 27.69 22.03 38.62
CA ASP A 2 27.06 21.98 37.30
C ASP A 2 25.53 21.88 37.46
N LEU A 3 24.83 22.96 37.15
CA LEU A 3 23.37 23.01 37.19
C LEU A 3 22.83 22.06 36.09
N GLN A 4 22.41 20.85 36.46
CA GLN A 4 21.59 19.98 35.62
C GLN A 4 20.29 20.71 35.23
N PHE A 5 19.73 20.42 34.05
CA PHE A 5 18.45 21.03 33.66
C PHE A 5 17.37 20.69 34.69
N PRO A 6 16.50 21.64 35.05
CA PRO A 6 15.50 21.40 36.08
C PRO A 6 14.52 20.30 35.64
N THR A 7 14.33 19.32 36.51
CA THR A 7 13.34 18.26 36.34
C THR A 7 11.94 18.80 36.65
N THR A 8 10.90 18.16 36.11
CA THR A 8 9.48 18.52 36.33
C THR A 8 9.08 18.65 37.82
N SER A 9 9.79 17.95 38.72
CA SER A 9 9.61 18.05 40.17
C SER A 9 9.88 19.45 40.75
N ILE A 10 10.78 20.24 40.15
CA ILE A 10 11.15 21.58 40.64
C ILE A 10 10.04 22.58 40.33
N LEU A 11 9.28 22.38 39.24
CA LEU A 11 8.14 23.21 38.86
C LEU A 11 6.98 23.11 39.85
N MET A 12 6.92 22.05 40.66
CA MET A 12 5.91 21.85 41.70
C MET A 12 6.36 22.37 43.08
N SER A 13 7.50 23.06 43.15
CA SER A 13 8.05 23.63 44.38
C SER A 13 7.96 25.16 44.39
N HIS A 14 8.12 25.79 45.56
CA HIS A 14 8.24 27.26 45.70
C HIS A 14 9.62 27.80 45.28
N PHE A 15 10.41 27.01 44.55
CA PHE A 15 11.74 27.42 44.12
C PHE A 15 11.67 28.58 43.12
N ALA A 16 12.34 29.68 43.45
CA ALA A 16 12.59 30.79 42.55
C ALA A 16 14.11 31.00 42.46
N PRO A 17 14.71 30.95 41.25
CA PRO A 17 16.15 31.09 41.10
C PRO A 17 16.59 32.50 41.45
N ASP A 18 17.75 32.62 42.11
CA ASP A 18 18.42 33.91 42.29
C ASP A 18 18.97 34.45 40.96
N ILE A 19 19.36 35.72 40.90
CA ILE A 19 19.81 36.43 39.69
C ILE A 19 20.93 35.67 38.96
N ASN A 20 21.90 35.12 39.70
CA ASN A 20 23.02 34.37 39.11
C ASN A 20 22.61 33.01 38.56
N GLU A 21 21.67 32.33 39.23
CA GLU A 21 21.12 31.05 38.80
C GLU A 21 20.23 31.24 37.56
N ALA A 22 19.40 32.29 37.56
CA ALA A 22 18.57 32.67 36.42
C ALA A 22 19.42 33.03 35.19
N TYR A 23 20.53 33.76 35.38
CA TYR A 23 21.46 34.06 34.30
C TYR A 23 22.10 32.78 33.72
N SER A 24 22.59 31.90 34.58
CA SER A 24 23.21 30.63 34.18
C SER A 24 22.23 29.71 33.46
N LEU A 25 20.99 29.62 33.95
CA LEU A 25 19.91 28.84 33.32
C LEU A 25 19.55 29.40 31.94
N ARG A 26 19.46 30.72 31.78
CA ARG A 26 19.18 31.35 30.48
C ARG A 26 20.30 31.06 29.48
N GLN A 27 21.56 31.20 29.88
CA GLN A 27 22.69 30.91 29.00
C GLN A 27 22.68 29.44 28.55
N LYS A 28 22.42 28.52 29.47
CA LYS A 28 22.30 27.09 29.16
C LYS A 28 21.11 26.79 28.25
N LEU A 29 19.98 27.43 28.49
CA LEU A 29 18.78 27.29 27.66
C LEU A 29 19.06 27.75 26.22
N THR A 30 19.72 28.89 26.04
CA THR A 30 20.12 29.37 24.70
C THR A 30 21.03 28.38 24.00
N LEU A 31 22.07 27.89 24.68
CA LEU A 31 23.00 26.92 24.11
C LEU A 31 22.31 25.63 23.67
N GLU A 32 21.45 25.05 24.51
CA GLU A 32 20.74 23.82 24.14
C GLU A 32 19.65 24.05 23.08
N THR A 33 19.03 25.23 23.05
CA THR A 33 18.10 25.59 21.97
C THR A 33 18.84 25.65 20.63
N ASP A 34 20.04 26.24 20.59
CA ASP A 34 20.86 26.27 19.38
C ASP A 34 21.29 24.86 18.93
N ARG A 35 21.64 23.98 19.89
CA ARG A 35 21.93 22.57 19.60
C ARG A 35 20.72 21.85 19.04
N LEU A 36 19.54 22.05 19.63
CA LEU A 36 18.28 21.47 19.18
C LEU A 36 17.96 21.91 17.76
N THR A 37 18.03 23.22 17.47
CA THR A 37 17.78 23.72 16.09
C THR A 37 18.78 23.17 15.07
N THR A 38 20.02 22.90 15.48
CA THR A 38 21.02 22.28 14.61
C THR A 38 20.68 20.82 14.31
N LEU A 39 20.21 20.08 15.32
CA LEU A 39 19.73 18.70 15.15
C LEU A 39 18.50 18.65 14.26
N ASP A 40 17.52 19.52 14.48
CA ASP A 40 16.31 19.59 13.65
C ASP A 40 16.63 19.84 12.19
N ARG A 41 17.54 20.78 11.89
CA ARG A 41 18.01 21.02 10.51
C ARG A 41 18.67 19.78 9.90
N ALA A 42 19.46 19.05 10.68
CA ALA A 42 20.10 17.82 10.19
C ALA A 42 19.06 16.72 9.92
N ILE A 43 18.06 16.59 10.78
CA ILE A 43 16.93 15.67 10.62
C ILE A 43 16.15 16.02 9.35
N ASP A 44 15.82 17.30 9.15
CA ASP A 44 15.09 17.76 7.97
C ASP A 44 15.88 17.50 6.68
N ALA A 45 17.18 17.78 6.68
CA ALA A 45 18.04 17.49 5.53
C ALA A 45 18.06 15.99 5.19
N LEU A 46 18.16 15.13 6.20
CA LEU A 46 18.12 13.68 5.99
C LEU A 46 16.73 13.21 5.51
N ASN A 47 15.66 13.80 6.02
CA ASN A 47 14.30 13.48 5.59
C ASN A 47 14.08 13.82 4.11
N ILE A 48 14.61 14.93 3.62
CA ILE A 48 14.56 15.28 2.19
C ILE A 48 15.26 14.20 1.34
N VAL A 49 16.43 13.74 1.77
CA VAL A 49 17.16 12.67 1.07
C VAL A 49 16.37 11.36 1.09
N ILE A 50 15.78 10.99 2.22
CA ILE A 50 14.94 9.80 2.36
C ILE A 50 13.72 9.88 1.43
N GLN A 51 13.07 11.04 1.36
CA GLN A 51 11.93 11.26 0.46
C GLN A 51 12.32 11.06 -1.01
N GLN A 52 13.45 11.64 -1.44
CA GLN A 52 13.96 11.48 -2.80
C GLN A 52 14.31 10.02 -3.13
N LEU A 53 14.96 9.31 -2.21
CA LEU A 53 15.29 7.90 -2.41
C LEU A 53 14.04 7.03 -2.49
N ASN A 54 13.02 7.32 -1.68
CA ASN A 54 11.75 6.60 -1.74
C ASN A 54 11.01 6.83 -3.06
N SER A 55 11.00 8.06 -3.58
CA SER A 55 10.36 8.33 -4.89
C SER A 55 11.09 7.59 -6.02
N GLN A 56 12.42 7.60 -6.02
CA GLN A 56 13.22 6.85 -7.00
C GLN A 56 13.00 5.34 -6.89
N ARG A 57 12.93 4.82 -5.66
CA ARG A 57 12.63 3.40 -5.41
C ARG A 57 11.27 3.02 -5.98
N GLU A 58 10.25 3.84 -5.77
CA GLU A 58 8.89 3.59 -6.27
C GLU A 58 8.83 3.61 -7.80
N GLU A 59 9.49 4.57 -8.44
CA GLU A 59 9.59 4.65 -9.92
C GLU A 59 10.28 3.40 -10.51
N ILE A 60 11.38 2.96 -9.92
CA ILE A 60 12.09 1.77 -10.38
C ILE A 60 11.27 0.52 -10.11
N GLN A 61 10.60 0.43 -8.95
CA GLN A 61 9.78 -0.71 -8.59
C GLN A 61 8.60 -0.86 -9.55
N THR A 62 7.88 0.23 -9.83
CA THR A 62 6.76 0.23 -10.79
C THR A 62 7.22 -0.18 -12.19
N SER A 63 8.37 0.33 -12.64
CA SER A 63 8.97 -0.08 -13.92
C SER A 63 9.33 -1.56 -13.94
N CYS A 64 9.92 -2.09 -12.88
CA CYS A 64 10.23 -3.51 -12.73
C CYS A 64 8.96 -4.37 -12.75
N ASP A 65 7.91 -3.96 -12.05
CA ASP A 65 6.65 -4.70 -11.97
C ASP A 65 5.97 -4.75 -13.35
N ILE A 66 5.94 -3.63 -14.08
CA ILE A 66 5.44 -3.60 -15.46
C ILE A 66 6.25 -4.55 -16.36
N ALA A 67 7.59 -4.54 -16.23
CA ALA A 67 8.46 -5.40 -17.02
C ALA A 67 8.25 -6.90 -16.67
N ARG A 68 8.12 -7.25 -15.40
CA ARG A 68 7.81 -8.62 -14.95
C ARG A 68 6.47 -9.08 -15.50
N GLU A 69 5.45 -8.23 -15.42
CA GLU A 69 4.13 -8.51 -15.98
C GLU A 69 4.17 -8.68 -17.51
N LEU A 70 4.95 -7.87 -18.22
CA LEU A 70 5.19 -8.02 -19.67
C LEU A 70 5.88 -9.35 -20.02
N LEU A 71 6.81 -9.79 -19.17
CA LEU A 71 7.53 -11.05 -19.32
C LEU A 71 6.76 -12.26 -18.80
N SER A 72 5.59 -12.05 -18.18
CA SER A 72 4.76 -13.13 -17.66
C SER A 72 4.45 -14.15 -18.76
N PRO A 73 4.66 -15.46 -18.50
CA PRO A 73 4.32 -16.52 -19.45
C PRO A 73 2.87 -16.47 -19.92
N MET A 74 1.96 -15.94 -19.09
CA MET A 74 0.56 -15.75 -19.44
C MET A 74 0.36 -14.88 -20.68
N ARG A 75 1.24 -13.92 -20.95
CA ARG A 75 1.16 -13.10 -22.16
C ARG A 75 1.58 -13.85 -23.43
N ARG A 76 2.34 -14.93 -23.31
CA ARG A 76 2.81 -15.76 -24.42
C ARG A 76 1.94 -16.99 -24.70
N LEU A 77 0.97 -17.27 -23.82
CA LEU A 77 0.02 -18.36 -24.02
C LEU A 77 -0.75 -18.15 -25.34
N PRO A 78 -0.87 -19.16 -26.20
CA PRO A 78 -1.79 -19.14 -27.35
C PRO A 78 -3.23 -18.83 -26.91
N VAL A 79 -4.00 -18.23 -27.82
CA VAL A 79 -5.37 -17.80 -27.52
C VAL A 79 -6.27 -18.99 -27.19
N GLU A 80 -6.05 -20.12 -27.85
CA GLU A 80 -6.82 -21.36 -27.71
C GLU A 80 -6.60 -22.00 -26.33
N LEU A 81 -5.37 -21.93 -25.82
CA LEU A 81 -5.07 -22.42 -24.48
C LEU A 81 -5.66 -21.52 -23.40
N LEU A 82 -5.60 -20.20 -23.61
CA LEU A 82 -6.21 -19.24 -22.69
C LEU A 82 -7.73 -19.41 -22.66
N GLN A 83 -8.38 -19.56 -23.81
CA GLN A 83 -9.80 -19.87 -23.92
C GLN A 83 -10.17 -21.14 -23.15
N LYS A 84 -9.42 -22.23 -23.34
CA LYS A 84 -9.66 -23.49 -22.60
C LYS A 84 -9.51 -23.32 -21.10
N ILE A 85 -8.52 -22.57 -20.64
CA ILE A 85 -8.36 -22.25 -19.21
C ILE A 85 -9.62 -21.53 -18.71
N LEU A 86 -10.09 -20.51 -19.42
CA LEU A 86 -11.28 -19.76 -19.03
C LEU A 86 -12.52 -20.64 -18.93
N VAL A 87 -12.77 -21.47 -19.93
CA VAL A 87 -13.89 -22.43 -19.94
C VAL A 87 -13.81 -23.39 -18.76
N HIS A 88 -12.62 -23.89 -18.42
CA HIS A 88 -12.43 -24.79 -17.28
C HIS A 88 -12.52 -24.09 -15.92
N THR A 89 -12.26 -22.79 -15.85
CA THR A 89 -12.40 -22.01 -14.60
C THR A 89 -13.82 -21.53 -14.34
N LEU A 90 -14.72 -21.63 -15.31
CA LEU A 90 -16.13 -21.33 -15.08
C LEU A 90 -16.76 -22.45 -14.22
N PRO A 91 -17.49 -22.09 -13.15
CA PRO A 91 -18.27 -23.07 -12.41
C PRO A 91 -19.29 -23.71 -13.33
N SER A 92 -19.43 -25.04 -13.25
CA SER A 92 -20.41 -25.81 -14.02
C SER A 92 -21.80 -25.18 -13.85
N GLN A 93 -22.37 -24.69 -14.95
CA GLN A 93 -23.75 -24.20 -14.94
C GLN A 93 -24.67 -25.42 -14.89
N ASP A 94 -25.36 -25.62 -13.76
CA ASP A 94 -26.47 -26.56 -13.71
C ASP A 94 -27.63 -25.96 -14.53
N LEU A 95 -27.74 -26.41 -15.78
CA LEU A 95 -28.77 -26.00 -16.74
C LEU A 95 -30.09 -26.78 -16.56
N SER A 96 -30.24 -27.55 -15.48
CA SER A 96 -31.49 -28.26 -15.22
C SER A 96 -32.65 -27.27 -15.05
N LEU A 97 -33.82 -27.64 -15.59
CA LEU A 97 -35.07 -26.89 -15.37
C LEU A 97 -35.33 -26.62 -13.89
N HIS A 98 -34.86 -27.52 -13.01
CA HIS A 98 -34.96 -27.35 -11.57
C HIS A 98 -34.12 -26.17 -11.07
N ALA A 99 -32.86 -26.03 -11.50
CA ALA A 99 -31.96 -24.93 -11.11
C ALA A 99 -32.41 -23.56 -11.67
N ILE A 100 -33.05 -23.53 -12.84
CA ILE A 100 -33.59 -22.30 -13.43
C ILE A 100 -34.83 -21.81 -12.67
N LEU A 101 -35.66 -22.75 -12.21
CA LEU A 101 -36.92 -22.46 -11.51
C LEU A 101 -36.73 -22.28 -9.98
N SER A 102 -35.71 -22.91 -9.40
CA SER A 102 -35.31 -22.70 -8.01
C SER A 102 -34.34 -21.51 -7.93
N SER A 103 -34.89 -20.31 -7.73
CA SER A 103 -34.13 -19.09 -7.38
C SER A 103 -33.38 -19.17 -6.04
N ARG A 104 -33.22 -20.38 -5.47
CA ARG A 104 -32.55 -20.75 -4.23
C ARG A 104 -31.94 -22.13 -4.51
N VAL A 105 -30.64 -22.35 -4.54
CA VAL A 105 -29.52 -21.76 -3.82
C VAL A 105 -28.33 -21.89 -4.75
N ARG A 106 -27.82 -20.77 -5.30
CA ARG A 106 -26.40 -20.77 -5.67
C ARG A 106 -25.65 -20.94 -4.37
N ASP A 107 -24.85 -21.99 -4.31
CA ASP A 107 -23.92 -22.24 -3.21
C ASP A 107 -23.18 -20.92 -2.90
N PRO A 108 -23.28 -20.35 -1.68
CA PRO A 108 -22.63 -19.08 -1.36
C PRO A 108 -21.10 -19.16 -1.49
N GLU A 109 -20.54 -20.36 -1.53
CA GLU A 109 -19.12 -20.61 -1.78
C GLU A 109 -18.74 -20.63 -3.28
N GLN A 110 -19.71 -20.76 -4.21
CA GLN A 110 -19.43 -20.84 -5.64
C GLN A 110 -19.64 -19.48 -6.32
N ALA A 111 -18.55 -18.92 -6.84
CA ALA A 111 -18.57 -17.67 -7.59
C ALA A 111 -19.55 -17.76 -8.78
N HIS A 112 -20.37 -16.72 -8.98
CA HIS A 112 -21.31 -16.71 -10.09
C HIS A 112 -20.57 -16.68 -11.44
N PRO A 113 -20.91 -17.47 -12.49
CA PRO A 113 -20.30 -17.42 -13.81
C PRO A 113 -20.25 -16.01 -14.40
N ALA A 114 -21.30 -15.21 -14.19
CA ALA A 114 -21.28 -13.78 -14.55
C ALA A 114 -20.22 -12.95 -13.78
N ALA A 115 -19.98 -13.24 -12.50
CA ALA A 115 -18.93 -12.58 -11.72
C ALA A 115 -17.53 -13.03 -12.19
N VAL A 116 -17.33 -14.31 -12.46
CA VAL A 116 -16.07 -14.85 -13.02
C VAL A 116 -15.80 -14.27 -14.42
N ARG A 117 -16.83 -14.12 -15.25
CA ARG A 117 -16.71 -13.42 -16.55
C ARG A 117 -16.33 -11.97 -16.38
N ALA A 118 -17.01 -11.24 -15.50
CA ALA A 118 -16.74 -9.83 -15.26
C ALA A 118 -15.30 -9.61 -14.77
N THR A 119 -14.80 -10.44 -13.84
CA THR A 119 -13.41 -10.37 -13.39
C THR A 119 -12.43 -10.71 -14.50
N THR A 120 -12.72 -11.74 -15.32
CA THR A 120 -11.90 -12.13 -16.47
C THR A 120 -11.79 -11.01 -17.51
N MET A 121 -12.91 -10.37 -17.87
CA MET A 121 -12.94 -9.21 -18.79
C MET A 121 -12.24 -7.97 -18.21
N GLY A 122 -12.06 -7.93 -16.88
CA GLY A 122 -11.33 -6.89 -16.16
C GLY A 122 -9.80 -7.01 -16.24
N VAL A 123 -9.25 -8.18 -16.59
CA VAL A 123 -7.80 -8.44 -16.53
C VAL A 123 -7.03 -7.60 -17.54
N CYS A 124 -7.36 -7.71 -18.84
CA CYS A 124 -6.77 -6.87 -19.89
C CYS A 124 -7.64 -6.90 -21.16
N ARG A 125 -7.28 -6.07 -22.15
CA ARG A 125 -7.99 -6.03 -23.46
C ARG A 125 -8.01 -7.41 -24.13
N ARG A 126 -6.87 -8.09 -24.18
CA ARG A 126 -6.75 -9.43 -24.78
C ARG A 126 -7.69 -10.45 -24.13
N TRP A 127 -7.81 -10.43 -22.81
CA TRP A 127 -8.71 -11.35 -22.09
C TRP A 127 -10.18 -11.04 -22.38
N ARG A 128 -10.53 -9.75 -22.44
CA ARG A 128 -11.86 -9.31 -22.83
C ARG A 128 -12.23 -9.77 -24.24
N ASP A 129 -11.33 -9.56 -25.20
CA ASP A 129 -11.55 -9.96 -26.61
C ASP A 129 -11.78 -11.47 -26.71
N ILE A 130 -11.05 -12.28 -25.92
CA ILE A 130 -11.24 -13.73 -25.85
C ILE A 130 -12.61 -14.07 -25.27
N VAL A 131 -13.01 -13.42 -24.17
CA VAL A 131 -14.33 -13.66 -23.55
C VAL A 131 -15.47 -13.33 -24.52
N ASP A 132 -15.35 -12.23 -25.26
CA ASP A 132 -16.37 -11.80 -26.21
C ASP A 132 -16.45 -12.71 -27.44
N THR A 133 -15.33 -13.30 -27.85
CA THR A 133 -15.24 -14.20 -29.02
C THR A 133 -15.40 -15.68 -28.70
N THR A 134 -15.60 -16.04 -27.43
CA THR A 134 -15.78 -17.43 -26.98
C THR A 134 -17.23 -17.68 -26.57
N PRO A 135 -18.06 -18.29 -27.44
CA PRO A 135 -19.46 -18.58 -27.14
C PRO A 135 -19.64 -19.51 -25.94
N GLU A 136 -18.70 -20.43 -25.69
CA GLU A 136 -18.78 -21.41 -24.59
C GLU A 136 -18.74 -20.78 -23.18
N LEU A 137 -18.43 -19.48 -23.07
CA LEU A 137 -18.47 -18.76 -21.80
C LEU A 137 -19.84 -18.15 -21.49
N TRP A 138 -20.77 -18.14 -22.44
CA TRP A 138 -22.12 -17.55 -22.32
C TRP A 138 -23.17 -18.63 -22.09
#